data_AF-A0A540WF69-F1
#
_entry.id   AF-A0A540WF69-F1
#
_cell.length_a   1.000
_cell.length_b   1.000
_cell.length_c   1.000
_cell.angle_alpha   90.00
_cell.angle_beta   90.00
_cell.angle_gamma   90.00
#
_symmetry.space_group_name_H-M   'P 1'
#
loop_
_entity.id
_entity.type
_entity.pdbx_description
1 polymer ?
#
loop_
_entity_poly.entity_id
_entity_poly.type
_entity_poly.pdbx_seq_one_letter_code
_entity_poly.pdbx_strand_id
1 'polypeptide(L)'
;MIDMTLPGLAFIVTYNLTHQVGNAAYAALGLSAVFVVVRLLRRETIQHAFSGVFGVAIGAWIATHTGKAQDFYLPGLLWNVAYCAGLAVSALVRWPLIGLTLGPVTGEMFTWRTQNPGRLKAYTKATWAWVVIMGLKPVILFPLYFTGDVNLLGWLKVALGIPPMLLAMYVTWRILLTAPPPIKAEVPDED
;
A
#
# COMPACT_ATOMS: atom_id res chain seq x y z
N MET A 1 -1.11 20.20 -0.27
CA MET A 1 -2.29 19.31 -0.44
C MET A 1 -3.07 19.54 -1.75
N ILE A 2 -2.73 20.55 -2.55
CA ILE A 2 -3.25 20.75 -3.92
C ILE A 2 -2.39 19.98 -4.97
N ASP A 3 -1.21 19.50 -4.59
CA ASP A 3 -0.26 18.81 -5.47
C ASP A 3 -0.56 17.31 -5.75
N MET A 4 -1.48 16.68 -5.01
CA MET A 4 -1.73 15.23 -5.12
C MET A 4 -2.64 14.82 -6.27
N THR A 5 -3.48 15.73 -6.78
CA THR A 5 -4.53 15.42 -7.76
C THR A 5 -4.14 15.75 -9.21
N LEU A 6 -3.17 16.65 -9.38
CA LEU A 6 -2.67 17.11 -10.68
C LEU A 6 -2.01 15.99 -11.54
N PRO A 7 -1.21 15.07 -11.00
CA PRO A 7 -0.55 14.04 -11.82
C PRO A 7 -1.55 13.01 -12.38
N GLY A 8 -2.55 12.65 -11.57
CA GLY A 8 -3.61 11.72 -11.99
C GLY A 8 -4.50 12.29 -13.08
N LEU A 9 -4.85 13.57 -12.99
CA LEU A 9 -5.62 14.28 -14.01
C LEU A 9 -4.84 14.46 -15.32
N ALA A 10 -3.56 14.82 -15.23
CA ALA A 10 -2.71 14.97 -16.41
C ALA A 10 -2.59 13.65 -17.19
N PHE A 11 -2.39 12.53 -16.48
CA PHE A 11 -2.31 11.19 -17.08
C PHE A 11 -3.60 10.78 -17.81
N ILE A 12 -4.75 11.04 -17.21
CA ILE A 12 -6.06 10.70 -17.80
C ILE A 12 -6.33 11.50 -19.08
N VAL A 13 -6.00 12.80 -19.08
CA VAL A 13 -6.18 13.67 -20.25
C VAL A 13 -5.27 13.25 -21.41
N THR A 14 -4.01 12.91 -21.13
CA THR A 14 -3.06 12.52 -22.19
C THR A 14 -3.35 11.14 -22.77
N TYR A 15 -3.78 10.18 -21.94
CA TYR A 15 -4.11 8.83 -22.38
C TYR A 15 -5.36 8.78 -23.26
N ASN A 16 -6.38 9.58 -22.94
CA ASN A 16 -7.62 9.64 -23.70
C ASN A 16 -7.41 10.18 -25.13
N LEU A 17 -6.38 11.01 -25.34
CA LEU A 17 -6.09 11.60 -26.65
C LEU A 17 -5.25 10.71 -27.57
N THR A 18 -4.45 9.78 -27.05
CA THR A 18 -3.38 9.13 -27.85
C THR A 18 -3.60 7.66 -28.18
N HIS A 19 -4.47 6.93 -27.45
CA HIS A 19 -4.92 5.56 -27.78
C HIS A 19 -3.82 4.53 -28.18
N GLN A 20 -2.54 4.76 -27.89
CA GLN A 20 -1.43 3.86 -28.25
C GLN A 20 -0.50 3.59 -27.05
N VAL A 21 -0.46 2.31 -26.67
CA VAL A 21 0.10 1.81 -25.40
C VAL A 21 1.63 1.85 -25.35
N GLY A 22 2.31 1.72 -26.50
CA GLY A 22 3.79 1.69 -26.58
C GLY A 22 4.44 3.04 -26.26
N ASN A 23 4.00 4.11 -26.93
CA ASN A 23 4.50 5.46 -26.65
C ASN A 23 4.01 5.99 -25.30
N ALA A 24 2.80 5.62 -24.87
CA ALA A 24 2.28 5.99 -23.56
C ALA A 24 3.09 5.34 -22.41
N ALA A 25 3.65 4.14 -22.60
CA ALA A 25 4.51 3.49 -21.62
C ALA A 25 5.89 4.17 -21.52
N TYR A 26 6.51 4.54 -22.64
CA TYR A 26 7.76 5.32 -22.63
C TYR A 26 7.56 6.75 -22.13
N ALA A 27 6.41 7.37 -22.43
CA ALA A 27 6.04 8.67 -21.90
C ALA A 27 5.72 8.62 -20.40
N ALA A 28 5.04 7.58 -19.91
CA ALA A 28 4.75 7.39 -18.48
C ALA A 28 6.02 7.03 -17.68
N LEU A 29 6.95 6.26 -18.26
CA LEU A 29 8.27 6.01 -17.69
C LEU A 29 9.14 7.26 -17.67
N GLY A 30 9.16 8.02 -18.76
CA GLY A 30 9.86 9.31 -18.85
C GLY A 30 9.29 10.32 -17.86
N LEU A 31 7.96 10.41 -17.75
CA LEU A 31 7.29 11.31 -16.82
C LEU A 31 7.48 10.84 -15.38
N SER A 32 7.46 9.53 -15.10
CA SER A 32 7.80 8.96 -13.79
C SER A 32 9.25 9.25 -13.41
N ALA A 33 10.19 9.16 -14.35
CA ALA A 33 11.59 9.52 -14.14
C ALA A 33 11.74 11.03 -13.88
N VAL A 34 11.02 11.88 -14.62
CA VAL A 34 10.98 13.33 -14.38
C VAL A 34 10.35 13.65 -13.02
N PHE A 35 9.31 12.95 -12.58
CA PHE A 35 8.74 13.10 -11.24
C PHE A 35 9.70 12.65 -10.14
N VAL A 36 10.49 11.59 -10.38
CA VAL A 36 11.56 11.15 -9.46
C VAL A 36 12.68 12.19 -9.39
N VAL A 37 13.09 12.77 -10.51
CA VAL A 37 14.11 13.84 -10.56
C VAL A 37 13.59 15.13 -9.92
N VAL A 38 12.33 15.50 -10.16
CA VAL A 38 11.67 16.65 -9.51
C VAL A 38 11.50 16.41 -8.01
N ARG A 39 11.22 15.18 -7.57
CA ARG A 39 11.22 14.78 -6.14
C ARG A 39 12.60 14.91 -5.50
N LEU A 40 13.64 14.49 -6.22
CA LEU A 40 15.04 14.61 -5.79
C LEU A 40 15.46 16.08 -5.66
N LEU A 41 15.04 16.92 -6.61
CA LEU A 41 15.26 18.37 -6.60
C LEU A 41 14.42 19.10 -5.53
N ARG A 42 13.24 18.57 -5.17
CA ARG A 42 12.37 19.09 -4.11
C ARG A 42 12.81 18.74 -2.69
N ARG A 43 13.93 18.02 -2.51
CA ARG A 43 14.47 17.60 -1.20
C ARG A 43 13.43 16.89 -0.31
N GLU A 44 12.58 16.06 -0.88
CA GLU A 44 11.76 15.14 -0.08
C GLU A 44 12.69 14.19 0.71
N THR A 45 12.31 13.88 1.96
CA THR A 45 13.12 13.19 2.95
C THR A 45 13.80 11.95 2.36
N ILE A 46 15.13 11.92 2.44
CA ILE A 46 16.06 10.89 1.91
C ILE A 46 15.55 9.46 2.20
N GLN A 47 14.89 9.26 3.32
CA GLN A 47 14.34 7.98 3.76
C GLN A 47 13.28 7.37 2.83
N HIS A 48 12.42 8.17 2.18
CA HIS A 48 11.41 7.66 1.24
C HIS A 48 11.99 7.40 -0.16
N ALA A 49 12.90 8.24 -0.62
CA ALA A 49 13.57 8.07 -1.92
C ALA A 49 14.48 6.83 -1.94
N PHE A 50 15.21 6.56 -0.85
CA PHE A 50 16.16 5.44 -0.80
C PHE A 50 15.49 4.08 -0.52
N SER A 51 14.37 4.04 0.20
CA SER A 51 13.70 2.76 0.50
C SER A 51 13.31 1.96 -0.78
N GLY A 52 12.90 2.67 -1.85
CA GLY A 52 12.61 2.07 -3.14
C GLY A 52 13.86 1.59 -3.88
N VAL A 53 14.94 2.38 -3.85
CA VAL A 53 16.22 2.06 -4.50
C VAL A 53 16.86 0.84 -3.85
N PHE A 54 16.84 0.73 -2.52
CA PHE A 54 17.34 -0.45 -1.81
C PHE A 54 16.55 -1.72 -2.17
N GLY A 55 15.23 -1.65 -2.22
CA GLY A 55 14.41 -2.79 -2.64
C GLY A 55 14.69 -3.25 -4.07
N VAL A 56 14.87 -2.31 -5.00
CA VAL A 56 15.26 -2.59 -6.39
C VAL A 56 16.68 -3.17 -6.47
N ALA A 57 17.63 -2.62 -5.70
CA ALA A 57 19.01 -3.09 -5.67
C ALA A 57 19.11 -4.53 -5.15
N ILE A 58 18.38 -4.86 -4.07
CA ILE A 58 18.32 -6.23 -3.53
C ILE A 58 17.68 -7.17 -4.55
N GLY A 59 16.56 -6.78 -5.17
CA GLY A 59 15.92 -7.59 -6.21
C GLY A 59 16.85 -7.83 -7.41
N ALA A 60 17.54 -6.78 -7.87
CA ALA A 60 18.48 -6.86 -8.97
C ALA A 60 19.67 -7.77 -8.64
N TRP A 61 20.22 -7.66 -7.43
CA TRP A 61 21.31 -8.52 -6.95
C TRP A 61 20.91 -9.99 -6.90
N ILE A 62 19.70 -10.30 -6.41
CA ILE A 62 19.21 -11.68 -6.39
C ILE A 62 19.02 -12.21 -7.82
N ALA A 63 18.44 -11.42 -8.72
CA ALA A 63 18.21 -11.81 -10.10
C ALA A 63 19.53 -12.05 -10.88
N THR A 64 20.54 -11.21 -10.67
CA THR A 64 21.85 -11.37 -11.31
C THR A 64 22.62 -12.59 -10.79
N HIS A 65 22.50 -12.91 -9.49
CA HIS A 65 23.11 -14.11 -8.91
C HIS A 65 22.41 -15.42 -9.30
N THR A 66 21.09 -15.40 -9.48
CA THR A 66 20.29 -16.59 -9.84
C THR A 66 20.18 -16.82 -11.35
N GLY A 67 20.48 -15.79 -12.16
CA GLY A 67 20.32 -15.82 -13.61
C GLY A 67 18.87 -15.79 -14.08
N LYS A 68 17.90 -15.55 -13.18
CA LYS A 68 16.47 -15.55 -13.48
C LYS A 68 15.84 -14.18 -13.20
N ALA A 69 15.28 -13.56 -14.23
CA ALA A 69 14.65 -12.25 -14.12
C ALA A 69 13.40 -12.23 -13.20
N GLN A 70 12.74 -13.37 -13.00
CA GLN A 70 11.60 -13.48 -12.08
C GLN A 70 12.01 -13.27 -10.60
N ASP A 71 13.25 -13.60 -10.22
CA ASP A 71 13.72 -13.53 -8.84
C ASP A 71 13.89 -12.09 -8.34
N PHE A 72 13.90 -11.13 -9.27
CA PHE A 72 13.76 -9.70 -8.98
C PHE A 72 12.50 -9.38 -8.16
N TYR A 73 11.41 -10.13 -8.37
CA TYR A 73 10.13 -9.89 -7.73
C TYR A 73 9.97 -10.58 -6.38
N LEU A 74 10.82 -11.57 -6.10
CA LEU A 74 10.72 -12.45 -4.93
C LEU A 74 10.75 -11.69 -3.60
N PRO A 75 11.68 -10.73 -3.36
CA PRO A 75 11.71 -9.98 -2.09
C PRO A 75 10.42 -9.18 -1.85
N GLY A 76 9.92 -8.54 -2.91
CA GLY A 76 8.68 -7.77 -2.83
C GLY A 76 7.48 -8.67 -2.58
N LEU A 77 7.45 -9.87 -3.17
CA LEU A 77 6.36 -10.82 -3.00
C LEU A 77 6.33 -11.36 -1.56
N LEU A 78 7.49 -11.73 -1.01
CA LEU A 78 7.65 -12.14 0.39
C LEU A 78 7.23 -11.02 1.36
N TRP A 79 7.59 -9.77 1.06
CA TRP A 79 7.15 -8.62 1.86
C TRP A 79 5.61 -8.49 1.88
N ASN A 80 4.94 -8.68 0.75
CA ASN A 80 3.47 -8.63 0.70
C ASN A 80 2.83 -9.74 1.54
N VAL A 81 3.39 -10.95 1.50
CA VAL A 81 2.94 -12.07 2.34
C VAL A 81 3.16 -11.77 3.81
N ALA A 82 4.35 -11.29 4.18
CA ALA A 82 4.69 -10.91 5.55
C ALA A 82 3.79 -9.80 6.07
N TYR A 83 3.49 -8.79 5.25
CA TYR A 83 2.57 -7.72 5.59
C TYR A 83 1.14 -8.24 5.87
N CYS A 84 0.60 -9.11 5.00
CA CYS A 84 -0.71 -9.72 5.21
C CYS A 84 -0.73 -10.61 6.46
N ALA A 85 0.32 -11.40 6.68
CA ALA A 85 0.48 -12.22 7.87
C ALA A 85 0.54 -11.36 9.14
N GLY A 86 1.29 -10.25 9.12
CA GLY A 86 1.37 -9.29 10.21
C GLY A 86 0.01 -8.67 10.53
N LEU A 87 -0.76 -8.28 9.52
CA LEU A 87 -2.14 -7.81 9.69
C LEU A 87 -3.03 -8.89 10.33
N ALA A 88 -2.94 -10.13 9.87
CA ALA A 88 -3.73 -11.25 10.41
C ALA A 88 -3.36 -11.54 11.87
N VAL A 89 -2.07 -11.64 12.19
CA VAL A 89 -1.58 -11.84 13.56
C VAL A 89 -2.01 -10.68 14.46
N SER A 90 -1.92 -9.44 13.98
CA SER A 90 -2.37 -8.25 14.74
C SER A 90 -3.86 -8.35 15.10
N ALA A 91 -4.70 -8.79 14.16
CA ALA A 91 -6.12 -8.99 14.40
C ALA A 91 -6.39 -10.14 15.38
N LEU A 92 -5.62 -11.22 15.31
CA LEU A 92 -5.73 -12.38 16.22
C LEU A 92 -5.34 -12.04 17.67
N VAL A 93 -4.29 -11.24 17.87
CA VAL A 93 -3.82 -10.78 19.19
C VAL A 93 -4.75 -9.68 19.77
N ARG A 94 -5.84 -9.34 19.08
CA ARG A 94 -6.77 -8.24 19.44
C ARG A 94 -6.07 -6.88 19.51
N TRP A 95 -5.03 -6.70 18.68
CA TRP A 95 -4.32 -5.44 18.44
C TRP A 95 -4.45 -5.09 16.96
N PRO A 96 -5.67 -4.78 16.47
CA PRO A 96 -5.89 -4.50 15.06
C PRO A 96 -5.00 -3.35 14.59
N LEU A 97 -4.15 -3.59 13.60
CA LEU A 97 -3.22 -2.59 13.07
C LEU A 97 -3.95 -1.32 12.61
N ILE A 98 -5.15 -1.47 12.04
CA ILE A 98 -6.00 -0.34 11.64
C ILE A 98 -6.44 0.51 12.85
N GLY A 99 -6.65 -0.10 14.02
CA GLY A 99 -6.94 0.64 15.25
C GLY A 99 -5.72 1.39 15.78
N LEU A 100 -4.52 0.84 15.62
CA LEU A 100 -3.27 1.51 16.01
C LEU A 100 -2.95 2.72 15.12
N THR A 101 -3.26 2.63 13.83
CA THR A 101 -3.05 3.76 12.90
C THR A 101 -4.15 4.80 13.01
N LEU A 102 -5.41 4.39 13.16
CA LEU A 102 -6.55 5.30 13.24
C LEU A 102 -6.81 5.87 14.63
N GLY A 103 -6.38 5.19 15.70
CA GLY A 103 -6.55 5.67 17.08
C GLY A 103 -5.97 7.07 17.29
N PRO A 104 -4.71 7.35 16.90
CA PRO A 104 -4.13 8.69 16.93
C PRO A 104 -4.85 9.67 15.99
N VAL A 105 -5.22 9.22 14.79
CA VAL A 105 -5.90 10.07 13.77
C VAL A 105 -7.28 10.53 14.23
N THR A 106 -7.98 9.69 14.99
CA THR A 106 -9.32 9.96 15.53
C THR A 106 -9.30 10.62 16.91
N GLY A 107 -8.12 10.80 17.52
CA GLY A 107 -7.94 11.36 18.86
C GLY A 107 -8.32 10.41 20.00
N GLU A 108 -8.47 9.13 19.71
CA GLU A 108 -8.90 8.09 20.64
C GLU A 108 -7.71 7.39 21.30
N MET A 109 -6.54 7.45 20.66
CA MET A 109 -5.31 6.79 21.11
C MET A 109 -5.52 5.27 21.34
N PHE A 110 -5.82 4.84 22.57
CA PHE A 110 -6.13 3.45 22.94
C PHE A 110 -7.53 3.27 23.58
N THR A 111 -8.34 4.32 23.70
CA THR A 111 -9.70 4.26 24.29
C THR A 111 -10.63 3.32 23.52
N TRP A 112 -10.41 3.16 22.22
CA TRP A 112 -11.13 2.19 21.39
C TRP A 112 -10.94 0.73 21.83
N ARG A 113 -9.85 0.42 22.55
CA ARG A 113 -9.58 -0.91 23.09
C ARG A 113 -10.08 -1.06 24.53
N THR A 114 -9.94 -0.01 25.34
CA THR A 114 -10.22 -0.06 26.78
C THR A 114 -11.69 0.25 27.11
N GLN A 115 -12.30 1.20 26.41
CA GLN A 115 -13.60 1.79 26.77
C GLN A 115 -14.70 1.55 25.72
N ASN A 116 -14.35 1.24 24.46
CA ASN A 116 -15.34 1.08 23.38
C ASN A 116 -15.26 -0.29 22.67
N PRO A 117 -15.90 -1.35 23.22
CA PRO A 117 -15.85 -2.69 22.63
C PRO A 117 -16.47 -2.77 21.23
N GLY A 118 -17.42 -1.88 20.90
CA GLY A 118 -18.00 -1.81 19.56
C GLY A 118 -17.01 -1.35 18.51
N ARG A 119 -16.10 -0.44 18.88
CA ARG A 119 -15.06 0.02 17.96
C ARG A 119 -13.85 -0.90 17.87
N LEU A 120 -13.48 -1.58 18.94
CA LEU A 120 -12.54 -2.70 18.86
C LEU A 120 -12.99 -3.73 17.80
N LYS A 121 -14.29 -4.08 17.79
CA LYS A 121 -14.87 -4.96 16.77
C LYS A 121 -14.78 -4.34 15.37
N ALA A 122 -15.07 -3.04 15.22
CA ALA A 122 -14.97 -2.35 13.93
C ALA A 122 -13.54 -2.34 13.37
N TYR A 123 -12.53 -1.99 14.18
CA TYR A 123 -11.13 -2.02 13.75
C TYR A 123 -10.61 -3.43 13.47
N THR A 124 -11.08 -4.42 14.22
CA THR A 124 -10.77 -5.84 13.95
C THR A 124 -11.36 -6.29 12.61
N LYS A 125 -12.64 -5.96 12.33
CA LYS A 125 -13.27 -6.22 11.04
C LYS A 125 -12.54 -5.52 9.89
N ALA A 126 -12.16 -4.26 10.08
CA ALA A 126 -11.41 -3.51 9.08
C ALA A 126 -10.04 -4.16 8.81
N THR A 127 -9.32 -4.56 9.86
CA THR A 127 -8.02 -5.24 9.71
C THR A 127 -8.18 -6.57 8.95
N TRP A 128 -9.22 -7.35 9.23
CA TRP A 128 -9.53 -8.56 8.47
C TRP A 128 -9.90 -8.28 7.01
N ALA A 129 -10.63 -7.19 6.73
CA ALA A 129 -10.90 -6.78 5.35
C ALA A 129 -9.60 -6.45 4.60
N TRP A 130 -8.64 -5.79 5.26
CA TRP A 130 -7.31 -5.58 4.69
C TRP A 130 -6.57 -6.88 4.43
N VAL A 131 -6.59 -7.84 5.36
CA VAL A 131 -5.98 -9.17 5.15
C VAL A 131 -6.55 -9.86 3.91
N VAL A 132 -7.87 -9.85 3.73
CA VAL A 132 -8.53 -10.51 2.59
C VAL A 132 -8.21 -9.78 1.28
N ILE A 133 -8.37 -8.46 1.25
CA ILE A 133 -8.21 -7.67 0.02
C ILE A 133 -6.75 -7.58 -0.40
N MET A 134 -5.84 -7.33 0.55
CA MET A 134 -4.39 -7.31 0.27
C MET A 134 -3.85 -8.72 0.04
N GLY A 135 -4.41 -9.74 0.70
CA GLY A 135 -4.01 -11.14 0.57
C GLY A 135 -4.34 -11.75 -0.80
N LEU A 136 -5.32 -11.19 -1.53
CA LEU A 136 -5.60 -11.61 -2.91
C LEU A 136 -4.38 -11.42 -3.83
N LYS A 137 -3.62 -10.35 -3.63
CA LYS A 137 -2.45 -10.03 -4.46
C LYS A 137 -1.36 -11.11 -4.41
N PRO A 138 -0.81 -11.51 -3.25
CA PRO A 138 0.17 -12.59 -3.22
C PRO A 138 -0.43 -13.91 -3.68
N VAL A 139 -1.72 -14.19 -3.45
CA VAL A 139 -2.38 -15.41 -3.95
C VAL A 139 -2.38 -15.47 -5.49
N ILE A 140 -2.50 -14.34 -6.18
CA ILE A 140 -2.43 -14.28 -7.66
C ILE A 140 -0.98 -14.28 -8.15
N LEU A 141 -0.11 -13.49 -7.52
CA LEU A 141 1.26 -13.29 -8.01
C LEU A 141 2.19 -14.48 -7.71
N PHE A 142 1.94 -15.26 -6.67
CA PHE A 142 2.82 -16.36 -6.28
C PHE A 142 2.75 -17.57 -7.23
N PRO A 143 1.56 -18.04 -7.68
CA PRO A 143 1.48 -19.03 -8.76
C PRO A 143 2.09 -18.52 -10.06
N LEU A 144 1.87 -17.24 -10.38
CA LEU A 144 2.43 -16.62 -11.58
C LEU A 144 3.95 -16.50 -11.54
N TYR A 145 4.54 -16.35 -10.36
CA TYR A 145 5.99 -16.36 -10.19
C TYR A 145 6.61 -17.70 -10.64
N PHE A 146 5.90 -18.81 -10.44
CA PHE A 146 6.38 -20.13 -10.87
C PHE A 146 6.24 -20.37 -12.39
N THR A 147 5.44 -19.59 -13.11
CA THR A 147 5.35 -19.70 -14.58
C THR A 147 6.52 -19.03 -15.30
N GLY A 148 7.22 -18.13 -14.59
CA GLY A 148 8.38 -17.39 -15.10
C GLY A 148 8.09 -16.33 -16.15
N ASP A 149 6.84 -15.96 -16.35
CA ASP A 149 6.46 -14.83 -17.20
C ASP A 149 6.66 -13.50 -16.46
N VAL A 150 7.87 -12.96 -16.60
CA VAL A 150 8.31 -11.71 -15.96
C VAL A 150 7.50 -10.50 -16.43
N ASN A 151 7.07 -10.50 -17.69
CA ASN A 151 6.30 -9.40 -18.27
C ASN A 151 4.91 -9.36 -17.65
N LEU A 152 4.19 -10.49 -17.68
CA LEU A 152 2.87 -10.60 -17.10
C LEU A 152 2.91 -10.33 -15.58
N LEU A 153 3.94 -10.80 -14.89
CA LEU A 153 4.12 -10.59 -13.46
C LEU A 153 4.38 -9.12 -13.11
N GLY A 154 5.15 -8.40 -13.92
CA GLY A 154 5.34 -6.96 -13.80
C GLY A 154 4.03 -6.18 -13.95
N TRP A 155 3.28 -6.44 -15.03
CA TRP A 155 2.00 -5.79 -15.30
C TRP A 155 0.97 -6.04 -14.21
N LEU A 156 0.79 -7.29 -13.79
CA LEU A 156 -0.15 -7.64 -12.72
C LEU A 156 0.26 -7.04 -11.38
N LYS A 157 1.55 -6.97 -11.06
CA LYS A 157 2.01 -6.35 -9.82
C LYS A 157 1.66 -4.86 -9.74
N VAL A 158 1.75 -4.15 -10.87
CA VAL A 158 1.37 -2.73 -11.00
C VAL A 158 -0.15 -2.58 -10.97
N ALA A 159 -0.88 -3.37 -11.76
CA ALA A 159 -2.33 -3.34 -11.81
C ALA A 159 -2.96 -3.67 -10.45
N LEU A 160 -2.39 -4.61 -9.69
CA LEU A 160 -2.80 -4.96 -8.33
C LEU A 160 -2.14 -4.08 -7.25
N GLY A 161 -1.53 -2.95 -7.62
CA GLY A 161 -0.96 -1.99 -6.67
C GLY A 161 -2.03 -1.17 -5.98
N ILE A 162 -2.64 -0.28 -6.75
CA ILE A 162 -3.56 0.76 -6.25
C ILE A 162 -4.99 0.24 -6.01
N PRO A 163 -5.62 -0.55 -6.92
CA PRO A 163 -7.03 -0.91 -6.79
C PRO A 163 -7.37 -1.67 -5.50
N PRO A 164 -6.61 -2.73 -5.10
CA PRO A 164 -6.87 -3.40 -3.83
C PRO A 164 -6.72 -2.45 -2.63
N MET A 165 -5.78 -1.51 -2.70
CA MET A 165 -5.52 -0.56 -1.60
C MET A 165 -6.71 0.40 -1.43
N LEU A 166 -7.21 0.95 -2.53
CA LEU A 166 -8.41 1.79 -2.52
C LEU A 166 -9.64 1.03 -2.01
N LEU A 167 -9.80 -0.23 -2.42
CA LEU A 167 -10.89 -1.07 -1.96
C LEU A 167 -10.82 -1.32 -0.45
N ALA A 168 -9.64 -1.64 0.09
CA ALA A 168 -9.45 -1.85 1.53
C ALA A 168 -9.76 -0.57 2.33
N MET A 169 -9.36 0.59 1.81
CA MET A 169 -9.64 1.89 2.41
C MET A 169 -11.14 2.22 2.36
N TYR A 170 -11.81 1.96 1.23
CA TYR A 170 -13.26 2.12 1.09
C TYR A 170 -14.04 1.22 2.06
N VAL A 171 -13.66 -0.05 2.18
CA VAL A 171 -14.30 -0.99 3.12
C VAL A 171 -14.08 -0.54 4.56
N THR A 172 -12.87 -0.06 4.89
CA THR A 172 -12.58 0.51 6.22
C THR A 172 -13.50 1.69 6.51
N TRP A 173 -13.65 2.62 5.57
CA TRP A 173 -14.57 3.74 5.68
C TRP A 173 -16.01 3.29 5.95
N ARG A 174 -16.52 2.33 5.16
CA ARG A 174 -17.87 1.78 5.33
C ARG A 174 -18.07 1.14 6.71
N ILE A 175 -17.08 0.43 7.22
CA ILE A 175 -17.12 -0.18 8.56
C ILE A 175 -17.16 0.91 9.63
N LEU A 176 -16.35 1.96 9.50
CA LEU A 176 -16.27 3.04 10.48
C LEU A 176 -17.53 3.92 10.51
N LEU A 177 -18.20 4.11 9.39
CA LEU A 177 -19.51 4.80 9.36
C LEU A 177 -20.58 4.08 10.20
N THR A 178 -20.44 2.76 10.40
CA THR A 178 -21.34 1.97 11.24
C THR A 178 -20.84 1.78 12.67
N ALA A 179 -19.66 2.30 12.99
CA ALA A 179 -19.03 2.11 14.29
C ALA A 179 -19.54 3.15 15.31
N PRO A 180 -19.52 2.84 16.62
CA PRO A 180 -19.84 3.80 17.66
C PRO A 180 -18.85 4.99 17.67
N PRO A 181 -19.29 6.17 18.12
CA PRO A 181 -18.52 7.41 18.01
C PRO A 181 -17.23 7.42 18.86
N PRO A 182 -16.26 8.28 18.47
CA PRO A 182 -15.03 8.57 19.22
C PRO A 182 -15.23 8.88 20.69
N ILE A 183 -14.71 8.03 21.58
CA ILE A 183 -14.33 8.45 22.91
C ILE A 183 -12.90 9.00 22.81
N LYS A 184 -12.74 10.32 22.91
CA LYS A 184 -11.42 10.95 22.86
C LYS A 184 -10.62 10.57 24.10
N ALA A 185 -9.31 10.40 23.95
CA ALA A 185 -8.44 10.21 25.10
C ALA A 185 -8.39 11.51 25.91
N GLU A 186 -8.53 11.41 27.24
CA GLU A 186 -8.20 12.52 28.14
C GLU A 186 -6.69 12.77 28.05
N VAL A 187 -6.32 13.97 27.63
CA VAL A 187 -4.94 14.45 27.71
C VAL A 187 -4.81 15.05 29.10
N PRO A 188 -3.89 14.56 29.97
CA PRO A 188 -3.65 15.21 31.24
C PRO A 188 -3.24 16.66 30.99
N ASP A 189 -3.94 17.61 31.60
CA ASP A 189 -3.51 19.00 31.57
C ASP A 189 -2.10 19.08 32.19
N GLU A 190 -1.14 19.65 31.47
CA GLU A 190 0.20 19.93 32.00
C GLU A 190 0.09 21.09 32.99
N ASP A 191 -0.11 20.76 34.27
CA ASP A 191 0.01 21.68 35.42
C ASP A 191 1.49 21.95 35.80
#